data_AF-A0A968JSU7-F1
#
_entry.id   AF-A0A968JSU7-F1
#
_cell.length_a   1.000
_cell.length_b   1.000
_cell.length_c   1.000
_cell.angle_alpha   90.00
_cell.angle_beta   90.00
_cell.angle_gamma   90.00
#
_symmetry.space_group_name_H-M   'P 1'
#
loop_
_entity.id
_entity.type
_entity.pdbx_description
1 polymer ?
#
loop_
_entity_poly.entity_id
_entity_poly.type
_entity_poly.pdbx_seq_one_letter_code
_entity_poly.pdbx_strand_id
1 'polypeptide(L)'
;GPVIEVDPSGAWFRGLDDSLVVCDRRPVLRRLVVELAKQRIERPGRPIPGNELFAAGWPDQRITPASAKNRLKVAVSTLRKMGLGTSIIGDRSGYRIDPRVPVRFVETPR
;
A
#
# COMPACT_ATOMS: atom_id res chain seq x y z
N GLY A 1 -16.18 1.40 13.26
CA GLY A 1 -15.94 0.19 12.45
C GLY A 1 -14.45 -0.01 12.28
N PRO A 2 -14.00 -1.21 11.87
CA PRO A 2 -12.56 -1.49 11.68
C PRO A 2 -11.96 -0.52 10.64
N VAL A 3 -10.74 -0.05 10.91
CA VAL A 3 -10.01 0.96 10.15
C VAL A 3 -8.60 0.47 9.89
N ILE A 4 -8.06 0.72 8.69
CA ILE A 4 -6.64 0.51 8.43
C ILE A 4 -5.88 1.71 8.99
N GLU A 5 -4.91 1.43 9.85
CA GLU A 5 -4.01 2.45 10.40
C GLU A 5 -2.64 2.30 9.75
N VAL A 6 -2.04 3.42 9.38
CA VAL A 6 -0.72 3.43 8.73
C VAL A 6 0.13 4.47 9.43
N ASP A 7 1.37 4.11 9.73
CA ASP A 7 2.39 5.07 10.14
C ASP A 7 2.67 6.09 9.02
N PRO A 8 2.78 7.41 9.29
CA PRO A 8 3.13 8.39 8.26
C PRO A 8 4.42 8.09 7.49
N SER A 9 5.39 7.41 8.11
CA SER A 9 6.64 6.96 7.46
C SER A 9 6.55 5.54 6.89
N GLY A 10 5.40 4.89 7.04
CA GLY A 10 5.13 3.50 6.68
C GLY A 10 5.88 2.49 7.54
N ALA A 11 6.43 2.86 8.70
CA ALA A 11 7.19 1.95 9.56
C ALA A 11 6.35 0.79 10.09
N TRP A 12 5.03 1.00 10.22
CA TRP A 12 4.06 -0.02 10.58
C TRP A 12 2.70 0.27 9.93
N PHE A 13 1.84 -0.76 9.90
CA PHE A 13 0.42 -0.60 9.61
C PHE A 13 -0.40 -1.63 10.39
N ARG A 14 -1.69 -1.37 10.57
CA ARG A 14 -2.66 -2.28 11.18
C ARG A 14 -3.77 -2.61 10.19
N GLY A 15 -4.00 -3.90 9.98
CA GLY A 15 -5.05 -4.42 9.09
C GLY A 15 -6.45 -4.34 9.71
N LEU A 16 -7.46 -4.74 8.93
CA LEU A 16 -8.85 -4.82 9.42
C LEU A 16 -9.09 -5.99 10.39
N ASP A 17 -8.18 -6.96 10.39
CA ASP A 17 -8.10 -8.08 11.31
C ASP A 17 -7.36 -7.74 12.62
N ASP A 18 -7.06 -6.45 12.84
CA ASP A 18 -6.31 -5.91 13.99
C ASP A 18 -4.82 -6.34 14.03
N SER A 19 -4.34 -7.02 12.99
CA SER A 19 -2.93 -7.43 12.88
C SER A 19 -2.01 -6.22 12.75
N LEU A 20 -1.18 -5.97 13.76
CA LEU A 20 -0.11 -4.98 13.71
C LEU A 20 1.10 -5.55 12.96
N VAL A 21 1.50 -4.87 11.88
CA VAL A 21 2.61 -5.25 11.02
C VAL A 21 3.70 -4.21 11.09
N VAL A 22 4.91 -4.64 11.46
CA VAL A 22 6.11 -3.81 11.39
C VAL A 22 6.81 -4.03 10.04
N CYS A 23 7.11 -2.95 9.34
CA CYS A 23 7.73 -2.93 8.02
C CYS A 23 8.87 -1.90 7.89
N ASP A 24 9.38 -1.39 9.00
CA ASP A 24 10.53 -0.46 9.11
C ASP A 24 11.75 -0.86 8.27
N ARG A 25 12.08 -2.16 8.23
CA ARG A 25 13.21 -2.74 7.46
C ARG A 25 12.86 -3.11 6.02
N ARG A 26 11.64 -2.81 5.55
CA ARG A 26 11.14 -3.18 4.22
C ARG A 26 10.85 -1.91 3.40
N PRO A 27 11.88 -1.19 2.92
CA PRO A 27 11.75 0.17 2.39
C PRO A 27 10.74 0.31 1.25
N VAL A 28 10.66 -0.69 0.38
CA VAL A 28 9.64 -0.74 -0.70
C VAL A 28 8.24 -0.80 -0.11
N LEU A 29 7.99 -1.69 0.85
CA LEU A 29 6.65 -1.86 1.43
C LEU A 29 6.22 -0.62 2.21
N ARG A 30 7.14 0.04 2.91
CA ARG A 30 6.89 1.33 3.61
C ARG A 30 6.36 2.37 2.64
N ARG A 31 7.07 2.58 1.52
CA ARG A 31 6.67 3.57 0.51
C ARG A 31 5.33 3.21 -0.12
N LEU A 32 5.14 1.94 -0.48
CA LEU A 32 3.91 1.49 -1.11
C LEU A 32 2.68 1.62 -0.20
N VAL A 33 2.80 1.26 1.09
CA VAL A 33 1.66 1.36 2.03
C VAL A 33 1.28 2.83 2.28
N VAL A 34 2.28 3.71 2.42
CA VAL A 34 2.04 5.16 2.55
C VAL A 34 1.36 5.72 1.31
N GLU A 35 1.85 5.37 0.12
CA GLU A 35 1.30 5.88 -1.14
C GLU A 35 -0.15 5.43 -1.34
N LEU A 36 -0.45 4.16 -1.09
CA LEU A 36 -1.81 3.62 -1.13
C LEU A 36 -2.73 4.31 -0.12
N ALA A 37 -2.25 4.58 1.09
CA ALA A 37 -3.02 5.25 2.13
C ALA A 37 -3.30 6.73 1.79
N LYS A 38 -2.28 7.46 1.32
CA LYS A 38 -2.44 8.85 0.85
C LYS A 38 -3.46 8.94 -0.27
N GLN A 39 -3.30 8.16 -1.33
CA GLN A 39 -4.25 8.15 -2.44
C GLN A 39 -5.66 7.83 -1.97
N ARG A 40 -5.83 6.87 -1.06
CA ARG A 40 -7.14 6.49 -0.54
C ARG A 40 -7.81 7.64 0.21
N ILE A 41 -7.06 8.45 0.94
CA ILE A 41 -7.57 9.61 1.70
C ILE A 41 -7.86 10.78 0.74
N GLU A 42 -6.91 11.13 -0.12
CA GLU A 42 -6.98 12.31 -0.98
C GLU A 42 -7.93 12.12 -2.17
N ARG A 43 -8.00 10.90 -2.73
CA ARG A 43 -8.77 10.57 -3.93
C ARG A 43 -9.50 9.23 -3.77
N PRO A 44 -10.52 9.15 -2.89
CA PRO A 44 -11.24 7.91 -2.61
C PRO A 44 -11.72 7.20 -3.88
N GLY A 45 -11.45 5.89 -3.97
CA GLY A 45 -11.86 5.05 -5.10
C GLY A 45 -11.01 5.19 -6.37
N ARG A 46 -10.16 6.23 -6.48
CA ARG A 46 -9.30 6.41 -7.66
C ARG A 46 -8.04 5.54 -7.54
N PRO A 47 -7.79 4.62 -8.49
CA PRO A 47 -6.60 3.79 -8.48
C PRO A 47 -5.34 4.58 -8.84
N ILE A 48 -4.21 4.13 -8.30
CA ILE A 48 -2.87 4.56 -8.68
C ILE A 48 -2.43 3.68 -9.86
N PRO A 49 -2.12 4.26 -11.03
CA PRO A 49 -1.54 3.53 -12.15
C PRO A 49 -0.31 2.73 -11.74
N GLY A 50 -0.15 1.53 -12.31
CA GLY A 50 0.91 0.61 -11.88
C GLY A 50 2.33 1.17 -12.04
N ASN A 51 2.58 1.98 -13.07
CA ASN A 51 3.86 2.67 -13.27
C ASN A 51 4.11 3.75 -12.18
N GLU A 52 3.08 4.50 -11.79
CA GLU A 52 3.18 5.51 -10.73
C GLU A 52 3.42 4.85 -9.37
N LEU A 53 2.67 3.79 -9.05
CA LEU A 53 2.88 3.05 -7.80
C LEU A 53 4.24 2.35 -7.77
N PHE A 54 4.74 1.87 -8.92
CA PHE A 54 6.10 1.36 -9.02
C PHE A 54 7.14 2.46 -8.74
N ALA A 55 6.98 3.66 -9.32
CA ALA A 55 7.89 4.77 -9.07
C ALA A 55 7.93 5.15 -7.57
N ALA A 56 6.80 5.13 -6.88
CA ALA A 56 6.75 5.32 -5.42
C ALA A 56 7.52 4.22 -4.66
N GLY A 57 7.38 2.96 -5.07
CA GLY A 57 8.09 1.82 -4.46
C GLY A 57 9.60 1.82 -4.73
N TRP A 58 10.03 2.28 -5.90
CA TRP A 58 11.41 2.20 -6.39
C TRP A 58 11.82 3.48 -7.13
N PRO A 59 11.98 4.61 -6.42
CA PRO A 59 12.20 5.92 -7.05
C PRO A 59 13.45 5.98 -7.94
N ASP A 60 14.49 5.23 -7.59
CA ASP A 60 15.79 5.26 -8.30
C ASP A 60 15.96 4.13 -9.32
N GLN A 61 14.95 3.28 -9.54
CA GLN A 61 15.08 2.12 -10.42
C GLN A 61 14.51 2.37 -11.82
N ARG A 62 15.32 2.05 -12.83
CA ARG A 62 14.90 1.97 -14.23
C ARG A 62 14.99 0.53 -14.70
N ILE A 63 13.85 -0.05 -15.05
CA ILE A 63 13.73 -1.42 -15.57
C ILE A 63 12.64 -1.48 -16.64
N THR A 64 12.54 -2.60 -17.34
CA THR A 64 11.50 -2.79 -18.35
C THR A 64 10.09 -2.78 -17.71
N PRO A 65 9.04 -2.37 -18.46
CA PRO A 65 7.67 -2.37 -17.95
C PRO A 65 7.20 -3.74 -17.43
N ALA A 66 7.60 -4.83 -18.09
CA ALA A 66 7.26 -6.19 -17.67
C ALA A 66 7.90 -6.55 -16.31
N SER A 67 9.17 -6.22 -16.11
CA SER A 67 9.86 -6.43 -14.84
C SER A 67 9.28 -5.57 -13.72
N ALA A 68 8.92 -4.31 -14.00
CA ALA A 68 8.25 -3.41 -13.05
C ALA A 68 6.91 -3.97 -12.59
N LYS A 69 6.08 -4.42 -13.54
CA LYS A 69 4.78 -5.04 -13.24
C LYS A 69 4.91 -6.26 -12.33
N ASN A 70 5.88 -7.14 -12.61
CA ASN A 70 6.10 -8.34 -11.80
C ASN A 70 6.55 -8.00 -10.37
N ARG A 71 7.52 -7.08 -10.21
CA ARG A 71 7.98 -6.63 -8.89
C ARG A 71 6.86 -5.98 -8.08
N LEU A 72 6.08 -5.11 -8.72
CA LEU A 72 4.95 -4.47 -8.08
C LEU A 72 3.89 -5.48 -7.64
N LYS A 73 3.55 -6.44 -8.51
CA LYS A 73 2.60 -7.52 -8.18
C LYS A 73 3.06 -8.32 -6.96
N VAL A 74 4.35 -8.65 -6.87
CA VAL A 74 4.93 -9.36 -5.72
C VAL A 74 4.84 -8.51 -4.46
N ALA A 75 5.26 -7.24 -4.49
CA ALA A 75 5.22 -6.37 -3.32
C ALA A 75 3.79 -6.13 -2.80
N VAL A 76 2.82 -5.92 -3.70
CA VAL A 76 1.41 -5.82 -3.33
C VAL A 76 0.90 -7.13 -2.75
N SER A 77 1.27 -8.28 -3.33
CA SER A 77 0.90 -9.58 -2.76
C SER A 77 1.46 -9.77 -1.36
N THR A 78 2.67 -9.29 -1.08
CA THR A 78 3.27 -9.31 0.27
C THR A 78 2.45 -8.46 1.23
N LEU A 79 2.11 -7.22 0.88
CA LEU A 79 1.25 -6.36 1.72
C LEU A 79 -0.09 -7.01 2.06
N ARG A 80 -0.73 -7.65 1.07
CA ARG A 80 -1.99 -8.38 1.29
C ARG A 80 -1.82 -9.50 2.31
N LYS A 81 -0.79 -10.34 2.13
CA LYS A 81 -0.50 -11.47 3.04
C LYS A 81 -0.14 -11.03 4.45
N MET A 82 0.43 -9.85 4.61
CA MET A 82 0.86 -9.35 5.92
C MET A 82 -0.30 -8.78 6.75
N GLY A 83 -1.44 -8.40 6.14
CA GLY A 83 -2.59 -7.89 6.90
C GLY A 83 -3.55 -7.00 6.11
N LEU A 84 -3.19 -6.59 4.89
CA LEU A 84 -4.07 -5.74 4.06
C LEU A 84 -5.04 -6.55 3.18
N GLY A 85 -4.89 -7.88 3.15
CA GLY A 85 -5.83 -8.85 2.59
C GLY A 85 -6.53 -8.42 1.29
N THR A 86 -7.86 -8.46 1.32
CA THR A 86 -8.74 -8.06 0.21
C THR A 86 -8.95 -6.55 0.14
N SER A 87 -8.50 -5.78 1.12
CA SER A 87 -8.64 -4.32 1.14
C SER A 87 -7.84 -3.65 0.03
N ILE A 88 -6.75 -4.25 -0.45
CA ILE A 88 -6.08 -3.78 -1.67
C ILE A 88 -6.73 -4.42 -2.89
N ILE A 89 -7.31 -3.62 -3.75
CA ILE A 89 -7.89 -4.02 -5.04
C ILE A 89 -6.92 -3.66 -6.15
N GLY A 90 -6.69 -4.60 -7.08
CA GLY A 90 -5.88 -4.37 -8.28
C GLY A 90 -6.65 -4.78 -9.52
N ASP A 91 -6.66 -3.92 -10.54
CA ASP A 91 -7.28 -4.18 -11.84
C ASP A 91 -6.45 -3.55 -12.99
N ARG A 92 -7.03 -3.42 -14.18
CA ARG A 92 -6.32 -2.87 -15.36
C ARG A 92 -5.90 -1.41 -15.19
N SER A 93 -6.59 -0.64 -14.35
CA SER A 93 -6.32 0.77 -14.09
C SER A 93 -5.27 1.01 -13.00
N GLY A 94 -4.88 -0.05 -12.26
CA GLY A 94 -3.84 0.02 -11.24
C GLY A 94 -4.30 -0.56 -9.90
N TYR A 95 -3.82 0.03 -8.81
CA TYR A 95 -4.08 -0.44 -7.44
C TYR A 95 -4.73 0.63 -6.58
N ARG A 96 -5.62 0.22 -5.69
CA ARG A 96 -6.25 1.09 -4.68
C ARG A 96 -6.53 0.31 -3.40
N ILE A 97 -6.71 1.04 -2.30
CA ILE A 97 -7.45 0.50 -1.15
C ILE A 97 -8.95 0.65 -1.46
N ASP A 98 -9.75 -0.34 -1.07
CA ASP A 98 -11.21 -0.33 -1.22
C ASP A 98 -11.80 0.97 -0.62
N PRO A 99 -12.58 1.75 -1.39
CA PRO A 99 -13.22 2.97 -0.90
C PRO A 99 -14.19 2.76 0.26
N ARG A 100 -14.64 1.53 0.51
CA ARG A 100 -15.49 1.18 1.67
C ARG A 100 -14.69 0.97 2.95
N VAL A 101 -13.37 0.84 2.84
CA VAL A 101 -12.48 0.63 3.98
C VAL A 101 -11.95 2.00 4.45
N PRO A 102 -12.22 2.41 5.69
CA PRO A 102 -11.61 3.61 6.26
C PRO A 102 -10.09 3.44 6.42
N VAL A 103 -9.35 4.52 6.17
CA VAL A 103 -7.89 4.57 6.36
C VAL A 103 -7.54 5.84 7.12
N ARG A 104 -6.60 5.75 8.06
CA ARG A 104 -6.04 6.91 8.76
C ARG A 104 -4.54 6.77 9.00
N PHE A 105 -3.87 7.90 9.09
CA PHE A 105 -2.48 7.97 9.55
C PHE A 105 -2.43 8.08 11.08
N VAL A 106 -1.50 7.35 11.70
CA VAL A 106 -1.28 7.35 13.16
C VAL A 106 0.22 7.17 13.42
N GLU A 107 0.84 8.00 14.26
CA GLU A 107 2.28 7.91 14.53
C GLU A 107 2.66 6.75 15.46
N THR A 108 1.87 6.55 16.52
CA THR A 108 2.11 5.49 17.51
C THR A 108 1.02 4.44 17.43
N PRO A 109 1.36 3.14 17.29
CA PRO A 109 0.34 2.10 17.30
C PRO A 109 -0.30 2.07 18.69
N ARG A 110 -1.60 2.37 18.75
CA ARG A 110 -2.39 2.33 19.99
C ARG A 110 -2.86 0.91 20.29
#